data_AF-A0A1I4D3I4-F1
#
_entry.id   AF-A0A1I4D3I4-F1
#
_cell.length_a   1.000
_cell.length_b   1.000
_cell.length_c   1.000
_cell.angle_alpha   90.00
_cell.angle_beta   90.00
_cell.angle_gamma   90.00
#
_symmetry.space_group_name_H-M   'P 1'
#
loop_
_entity.id
_entity.type
_entity.pdbx_description
1 polymer ?
#
loop_
_entity_poly.entity_id
_entity_poly.type
_entity_poly.pdbx_seq_one_letter_code
_entity_poly.pdbx_strand_id
1 'polypeptide(L)'
;MNIYQQIWDADQTGSGIKPILAGTGGDPAHGYVKVSPEASGDANTKVLAEVVIPASKSRTYDLVRALFDNYALDERDPENETAHEREEVHNLLAAVVDTAPMQVARRYVEEATDTVISLERWYGTLLDQWFRRFSQSGDPDLSGFEHVFVGEQEGAKVQGYHFWYKYYLDDGLASQIDRNRLPGFRDDRIVYLRGKYGDGQEAFPESVTISYRWDAADYDRGKIRPLTKPTGGFFVGCSVEGLMAMGAVRAHLGARAPKEAVINGARYDLKVFRSTNNQHIRTFYPMFLGPAGEVPEGGEPTGGSSPTFVEGTVRIIAALVNPVGEDEDQETVTLINTGSTPTSLEGWALLDAANHRYVLPGMAAPLGAGLTTLVRLPRNSIQLSNKGGEIHLLNRDGSVVHRVSYTKGQAEEQGRTLTF
;
A
#
# COMPACT_ATOMS: atom_id res chain seq x y z
N MET A 1 16.21 8.56 1.13
CA MET A 1 16.53 7.17 0.75
C MET A 1 15.23 6.40 0.72
N ASN A 2 14.90 5.78 -0.41
CA ASN A 2 13.65 5.04 -0.55
C ASN A 2 13.88 3.57 -0.19
N ILE A 3 13.73 3.25 1.09
CA ILE A 3 13.99 1.91 1.62
C ILE A 3 13.12 0.83 0.96
N TYR A 4 11.88 1.16 0.60
CA TYR A 4 10.95 0.19 0.04
C TYR A 4 11.32 -0.20 -1.40
N GLN A 5 11.79 0.75 -2.23
CA GLN A 5 12.37 0.40 -3.54
C GLN A 5 13.61 -0.48 -3.38
N GLN A 6 14.47 -0.21 -2.40
CA GLN A 6 15.68 -1.03 -2.20
C GLN A 6 15.35 -2.46 -1.75
N ILE A 7 14.37 -2.63 -0.87
CA ILE A 7 13.86 -3.95 -0.49
C ILE A 7 13.25 -4.64 -1.71
N TRP A 8 12.45 -3.92 -2.50
CA TRP A 8 11.85 -4.43 -3.74
C TRP A 8 12.92 -4.92 -4.73
N ASP A 9 13.91 -4.10 -5.05
CA ASP A 9 14.96 -4.45 -6.01
C ASP A 9 15.74 -5.67 -5.54
N ALA A 10 16.12 -5.69 -4.25
CA ALA A 10 16.80 -6.84 -3.64
C ALA A 10 15.93 -8.11 -3.71
N ASP A 11 14.63 -7.99 -3.46
CA ASP A 11 13.68 -9.09 -3.58
C ASP A 11 13.59 -9.63 -5.01
N GLN A 12 13.50 -8.77 -6.03
CA GLN A 12 13.42 -9.17 -7.43
C GLN A 12 14.68 -9.90 -7.94
N THR A 13 15.85 -9.60 -7.35
CA THR A 13 17.08 -10.39 -7.60
C THR A 13 17.05 -11.77 -6.94
N GLY A 14 16.31 -11.91 -5.84
CA GLY A 14 16.09 -13.15 -5.09
C GLY A 14 14.84 -13.88 -5.56
N SER A 15 13.93 -14.20 -4.64
CA SER A 15 12.74 -15.00 -4.93
C SER A 15 11.61 -14.20 -5.58
N GLY A 16 11.60 -12.87 -5.47
CA GLY A 16 10.62 -12.02 -6.14
C GLY A 16 10.63 -12.22 -7.65
N ILE A 17 9.47 -12.13 -8.29
CA ILE A 17 9.31 -12.30 -9.73
C ILE A 17 8.63 -11.09 -10.34
N LYS A 18 8.99 -10.76 -11.59
CA LYS A 18 8.64 -9.47 -12.17
C LYS A 18 7.15 -9.38 -12.50
N PRO A 19 6.40 -8.42 -11.94
CA PRO A 19 5.06 -8.12 -12.42
C PRO A 19 5.15 -7.41 -13.78
N ILE A 20 4.33 -7.83 -14.74
CA ILE A 20 4.25 -7.25 -16.08
C ILE A 20 2.79 -7.14 -16.50
N LEU A 21 2.47 -6.17 -17.37
CA LEU A 21 1.11 -6.04 -17.92
C LEU A 21 0.78 -7.20 -18.86
N ALA A 22 -0.46 -7.67 -18.82
CA ALA A 22 -0.98 -8.65 -19.77
C ALA A 22 -0.76 -8.16 -21.21
N GLY A 23 -0.19 -9.02 -22.06
CA GLY A 23 0.26 -8.66 -23.42
C GLY A 23 1.75 -8.34 -23.54
N THR A 24 2.46 -8.14 -22.42
CA THR A 24 3.92 -8.00 -22.41
C THR A 24 4.59 -9.38 -22.39
N GLY A 25 5.74 -9.51 -23.07
CA GLY A 25 6.58 -10.71 -22.99
C GLY A 25 7.23 -10.83 -21.62
N GLY A 26 7.14 -12.02 -21.01
CA GLY A 26 7.85 -12.35 -19.77
C GLY A 26 9.12 -13.14 -20.03
N ASP A 27 10.07 -13.10 -19.10
CA ASP A 27 11.28 -13.93 -19.12
C ASP A 27 11.12 -15.12 -18.15
N PRO A 28 10.90 -16.35 -18.64
CA PRO A 28 10.71 -17.52 -17.78
C PRO A 28 11.92 -17.85 -16.90
N ALA A 29 13.14 -17.46 -17.28
CA ALA A 29 14.34 -17.76 -16.51
C ALA A 29 14.40 -16.95 -15.20
N HIS A 30 13.85 -15.72 -15.22
CA HIS A 30 13.78 -14.83 -14.06
C HIS A 30 12.42 -14.86 -13.36
N GLY A 31 11.41 -15.44 -14.00
CA GLY A 31 10.04 -15.51 -13.51
C GLY A 31 9.26 -14.22 -13.72
N TYR A 32 7.93 -14.35 -13.84
CA TYR A 32 7.05 -13.20 -14.03
C TYR A 32 5.60 -13.50 -13.62
N VAL A 33 4.84 -12.43 -13.39
CA VAL A 33 3.38 -12.46 -13.23
C VAL A 33 2.76 -11.50 -14.22
N LYS A 34 1.87 -11.98 -15.10
CA LYS A 34 1.06 -11.15 -15.98
C LYS A 34 -0.17 -10.65 -15.24
N VAL A 35 -0.31 -9.34 -15.14
CA VAL A 35 -1.40 -8.66 -14.46
C VAL A 35 -2.32 -8.02 -15.49
N SER A 36 -3.61 -8.35 -15.38
CA SER A 36 -4.64 -7.81 -16.27
C SER A 36 -4.96 -6.35 -15.88
N PRO A 37 -4.77 -5.36 -16.79
CA PRO A 37 -5.01 -3.95 -16.50
C PRO A 37 -6.51 -3.61 -16.39
N GLU A 38 -7.35 -4.40 -17.06
CA GLU A 38 -8.80 -4.29 -17.02
C GLU A 38 -9.38 -5.64 -16.60
N ALA A 39 -9.81 -5.72 -15.35
CA ALA A 39 -10.58 -6.86 -14.88
C ALA A 39 -12.03 -6.66 -15.33
N SER A 40 -12.44 -7.36 -16.39
CA SER A 40 -13.66 -7.15 -17.20
C SER A 40 -15.01 -7.29 -16.48
N GLY A 41 -15.03 -7.37 -15.14
CA GLY A 41 -16.26 -7.47 -14.36
C GLY A 41 -17.00 -8.81 -14.52
N ASP A 42 -16.46 -9.74 -15.31
CA ASP A 42 -16.96 -11.10 -15.43
C ASP A 42 -16.51 -11.94 -14.23
N ALA A 43 -17.35 -12.89 -13.82
CA ALA A 43 -17.07 -13.80 -12.72
C ALA A 43 -15.83 -14.68 -12.95
N ASN A 44 -15.40 -14.86 -14.21
CA ASN A 44 -14.22 -15.62 -14.60
C ASN A 44 -12.95 -14.76 -14.75
N THR A 45 -12.97 -13.50 -14.32
CA THR A 45 -11.85 -12.59 -14.51
C THR A 45 -10.61 -13.06 -13.74
N LYS A 46 -9.53 -13.39 -14.48
CA LYS A 46 -8.22 -13.67 -13.90
C LYS A 46 -7.38 -12.40 -13.84
N VAL A 47 -7.28 -11.85 -12.63
CA VAL A 47 -6.45 -10.66 -12.38
C VAL A 47 -4.97 -10.97 -12.60
N LEU A 48 -4.55 -12.17 -12.19
CA LEU A 48 -3.22 -12.70 -12.44
C LEU A 48 -3.32 -13.77 -13.53
N ALA A 49 -3.19 -13.34 -14.79
CA ALA A 49 -3.50 -14.16 -15.95
C ALA A 49 -2.49 -15.30 -16.19
N GLU A 50 -1.23 -15.08 -15.83
CA GLU A 50 -0.16 -16.06 -15.99
C GLU A 50 0.92 -15.83 -14.95
N VAL A 51 1.41 -16.90 -14.34
CA VAL A 51 2.48 -16.87 -13.34
C VAL A 51 3.52 -17.89 -13.70
N VAL A 52 4.78 -17.47 -13.75
CA VAL A 52 5.94 -18.33 -13.94
C VAL A 52 6.90 -18.09 -12.79
N ILE A 53 7.01 -19.07 -11.90
CA ILE A 53 8.03 -19.09 -10.84
C ILE A 53 9.07 -20.14 -11.24
N PRO A 54 10.31 -19.74 -11.60
CA PRO A 54 11.36 -20.70 -11.95
C PRO A 54 11.79 -21.49 -10.71
N ALA A 55 12.28 -22.71 -10.91
CA ALA A 55 12.73 -23.59 -9.84
C ALA A 55 13.83 -22.95 -8.96
N SER A 56 14.64 -22.05 -9.52
CA SER A 56 15.66 -21.29 -8.78
C SER A 56 15.07 -20.34 -7.73
N LYS A 57 13.80 -19.94 -7.86
CA LYS A 57 13.10 -19.00 -6.98
C LYS A 57 11.98 -19.65 -6.16
N SER A 58 11.68 -20.94 -6.34
CA SER A 58 10.49 -21.57 -5.76
C SER A 58 10.60 -21.90 -4.27
N ARG A 59 11.81 -21.97 -3.70
CA ARG A 59 12.05 -22.49 -2.35
C ARG A 59 11.20 -21.80 -1.27
N THR A 60 11.17 -20.47 -1.21
CA THR A 60 10.39 -19.76 -0.18
C THR A 60 8.89 -19.73 -0.49
N TYR A 61 8.49 -19.87 -1.77
CA TYR A 61 7.09 -20.10 -2.15
C TYR A 61 6.56 -21.45 -1.66
N ASP A 62 7.37 -22.50 -1.78
CA ASP A 62 7.00 -23.83 -1.27
C ASP A 62 6.90 -23.83 0.26
N LEU A 63 7.87 -23.19 0.93
CA LEU A 63 7.85 -23.07 2.38
C LEU A 63 6.69 -22.21 2.89
N VAL A 64 6.31 -21.11 2.24
CA VAL A 64 5.17 -20.29 2.69
C VAL A 64 3.83 -20.96 2.41
N ARG A 65 3.69 -21.68 1.28
CA ARG A 65 2.53 -22.54 1.00
C ARG A 65 2.37 -23.59 2.10
N ALA A 66 3.51 -24.01 2.64
CA ALA A 66 3.74 -24.71 3.89
C ALA A 66 2.84 -24.35 5.09
N LEU A 67 2.37 -23.11 5.14
CA LEU A 67 1.75 -22.54 6.34
C LEU A 67 0.27 -22.19 6.15
N PHE A 68 -0.25 -22.22 4.91
CA PHE A 68 -1.59 -21.69 4.61
C PHE A 68 -2.75 -22.52 5.19
N ASP A 69 -2.48 -23.73 5.65
CA ASP A 69 -3.42 -24.66 6.27
C ASP A 69 -3.20 -24.84 7.78
N ASN A 70 -2.29 -24.08 8.38
CA ASN A 70 -1.94 -24.16 9.82
C ASN A 70 -2.87 -23.34 10.72
N TYR A 71 -3.73 -22.51 10.14
CA TYR A 71 -4.51 -21.50 10.84
C TYR A 71 -6.00 -21.83 10.84
N ALA A 72 -6.67 -21.52 11.95
CA ALA A 72 -8.11 -21.61 12.04
C ALA A 72 -8.74 -20.53 11.14
N LEU A 73 -9.79 -20.88 10.39
CA LEU A 73 -10.38 -19.91 9.49
C LEU A 73 -11.11 -18.78 10.25
N ASP A 74 -11.81 -19.10 11.35
CA ASP A 74 -12.53 -18.12 12.18
C ASP A 74 -11.60 -17.56 13.25
N GLU A 75 -11.43 -16.23 13.29
CA GLU A 75 -10.49 -15.54 14.20
C GLU A 75 -10.79 -15.78 15.70
N ARG A 76 -11.97 -16.31 16.02
CA ARG A 76 -12.41 -16.64 17.38
C ARG A 76 -12.21 -18.11 17.75
N ASP A 77 -11.98 -18.97 16.76
CA ASP A 77 -11.70 -20.37 17.03
C ASP A 77 -10.28 -20.48 17.61
N PRO A 78 -10.06 -21.29 18.66
CA PRO A 78 -8.76 -21.41 19.29
C PRO A 78 -7.78 -22.19 18.41
N GLU A 79 -6.53 -21.75 18.38
CA GLU A 79 -5.49 -22.40 17.58
C GLU A 79 -4.56 -23.25 18.45
N ASN A 80 -4.41 -24.53 18.09
CA ASN A 80 -3.48 -25.43 18.77
C ASN A 80 -2.29 -25.78 17.87
N GLU A 81 -1.27 -24.92 17.92
CA GLU A 81 -0.04 -25.10 17.15
C GLU A 81 0.69 -26.42 17.49
N THR A 82 0.81 -27.26 16.47
CA THR A 82 1.49 -28.55 16.52
C THR A 82 3.02 -28.39 16.40
N ALA A 83 3.77 -29.47 16.68
CA ALA A 83 5.22 -29.46 16.50
C ALA A 83 5.64 -29.31 15.04
N HIS A 84 4.82 -29.83 14.11
CA HIS A 84 5.06 -29.72 12.68
C HIS A 84 4.87 -28.28 12.19
N GLU A 85 3.81 -27.61 12.62
CA GLU A 85 3.53 -26.22 12.25
C GLU A 85 4.62 -25.26 12.78
N ARG A 86 5.13 -25.52 14.00
CA ARG A 86 6.32 -24.81 14.51
C ARG A 86 7.54 -25.00 13.63
N GLU A 87 7.76 -26.23 13.15
CA GLU A 87 8.88 -26.55 12.27
C GLU A 87 8.73 -25.86 10.91
N GLU A 88 7.52 -25.78 10.36
CA GLU A 88 7.22 -25.04 9.12
C GLU A 88 7.53 -23.54 9.26
N VAL A 89 7.11 -22.91 10.37
CA VAL A 89 7.46 -21.52 10.68
C VAL A 89 8.98 -21.34 10.79
N HIS A 90 9.66 -22.24 11.49
CA HIS A 90 11.12 -22.17 11.63
C HIS A 90 11.84 -22.35 10.28
N ASN A 91 11.39 -23.28 9.45
CA ASN A 91 11.95 -23.54 8.12
C ASN A 91 11.80 -22.32 7.21
N LEU A 92 10.63 -21.66 7.23
CA LEU A 92 10.42 -20.43 6.51
C LEU A 92 11.34 -19.32 7.04
N LEU A 93 11.34 -19.05 8.35
CA LEU A 93 12.16 -18.00 8.95
C LEU A 93 13.66 -18.21 8.67
N ALA A 94 14.17 -19.43 8.83
CA ALA A 94 15.55 -19.77 8.53
C ALA A 94 15.89 -19.59 7.04
N ALA A 95 14.93 -19.84 6.14
CA ALA A 95 15.12 -19.63 4.71
C ALA A 95 15.14 -18.14 4.32
N VAL A 96 14.41 -17.28 5.03
CA VAL A 96 14.25 -15.87 4.66
C VAL A 96 15.19 -14.92 5.40
N VAL A 97 15.58 -15.21 6.64
CA VAL A 97 16.20 -14.24 7.58
C VAL A 97 17.46 -13.54 7.07
N ASP A 98 18.26 -14.18 6.22
CA ASP A 98 19.50 -13.63 5.65
C ASP A 98 19.42 -13.39 4.13
N THR A 99 18.22 -13.42 3.56
CA THR A 99 18.01 -13.07 2.14
C THR A 99 18.35 -11.60 1.87
N ALA A 100 18.62 -11.26 0.61
CA ALA A 100 18.94 -9.89 0.19
C ALA A 100 17.94 -8.83 0.69
N PRO A 101 16.60 -8.97 0.52
CA PRO A 101 15.65 -8.00 1.07
C PRO A 101 15.70 -7.89 2.60
N MET A 102 15.92 -9.00 3.31
CA MET A 102 16.07 -9.00 4.77
C MET A 102 17.37 -8.33 5.24
N GLN A 103 18.47 -8.48 4.50
CA GLN A 103 19.72 -7.78 4.79
C GLN A 103 19.57 -6.28 4.59
N VAL A 104 18.87 -5.83 3.54
CA VAL A 104 18.54 -4.42 3.32
C VAL A 104 17.69 -3.88 4.47
N ALA A 105 16.63 -4.60 4.85
CA ALA A 105 15.77 -4.24 5.97
C ALA A 105 16.54 -4.14 7.30
N ARG A 106 17.35 -5.16 7.62
CA ARG A 106 18.14 -5.20 8.86
C ARG A 106 19.11 -4.03 8.93
N ARG A 107 19.90 -3.78 7.87
CA ARG A 107 20.83 -2.64 7.81
C ARG A 107 20.12 -1.30 7.99
N TYR A 108 18.96 -1.12 7.35
CA TYR A 108 18.18 0.11 7.52
C TYR A 108 17.76 0.32 8.98
N VAL A 109 17.33 -0.74 9.67
CA VAL A 109 16.97 -0.64 11.09
C VAL A 109 18.20 -0.36 11.95
N GLU A 110 19.33 -1.01 11.69
CA GLU A 110 20.60 -0.76 12.38
C GLU A 110 21.01 0.72 12.27
N GLU A 111 21.06 1.25 11.05
CA GLU A 111 21.40 2.65 10.76
C GLU A 111 20.41 3.64 11.38
N ALA A 112 19.10 3.39 11.24
CA ALA A 112 18.07 4.29 11.73
C ALA A 112 17.98 4.33 13.26
N THR A 113 18.48 3.30 13.95
CA THR A 113 18.43 3.19 15.41
C THR A 113 19.79 3.40 16.08
N ASP A 114 20.86 3.50 15.30
CA ASP A 114 22.25 3.49 15.79
C ASP A 114 22.52 2.26 16.67
N THR A 115 22.06 1.09 16.22
CA THR A 115 22.28 -0.18 16.93
C THR A 115 22.79 -1.27 15.99
N VAL A 116 23.54 -2.22 16.55
CA VAL A 116 23.94 -3.44 15.84
C VAL A 116 22.90 -4.53 16.11
N ILE A 117 22.43 -5.18 15.05
CA ILE A 117 21.41 -6.23 15.09
C ILE A 117 22.03 -7.52 14.54
N SER A 118 22.35 -8.44 15.46
CA SER A 118 22.79 -9.78 15.08
C SER A 118 21.71 -10.51 14.28
N LEU A 119 22.11 -11.52 13.50
CA LEU A 119 21.17 -12.34 12.74
C LEU A 119 20.15 -13.02 13.65
N GLU A 120 20.57 -13.49 14.83
CA GLU A 120 19.69 -14.09 15.84
C GLU A 120 18.66 -13.09 16.38
N ARG A 121 19.05 -11.83 16.62
CA ARG A 121 18.13 -10.77 17.07
C ARG A 121 17.15 -10.40 15.95
N TRP A 122 17.60 -10.38 14.70
CA TRP A 122 16.73 -10.17 13.55
C TRP A 122 15.73 -11.30 13.37
N TYR A 123 16.18 -12.56 13.50
CA TYR A 123 15.30 -13.73 13.53
C TYR A 123 14.21 -13.58 14.59
N GLY A 124 14.59 -13.23 15.84
CA GLY A 124 13.64 -13.02 16.93
C GLY A 124 12.66 -11.88 16.66
N THR A 125 13.12 -10.80 16.02
CA THR A 125 12.26 -9.68 15.60
C THR A 125 11.23 -10.12 14.57
N LEU A 126 11.63 -10.89 13.56
CA LEU A 126 10.71 -11.42 12.55
C LEU A 126 9.71 -12.41 13.14
N LEU A 127 10.18 -13.30 14.02
CA LEU A 127 9.33 -14.24 14.75
C LEU A 127 8.27 -13.49 15.58
N ASP A 128 8.69 -12.54 16.40
CA ASP A 128 7.79 -11.77 17.25
C ASP A 128 6.82 -10.91 16.44
N GLN A 129 7.27 -10.28 15.35
CA GLN A 129 6.42 -9.41 14.55
C GLN A 129 5.37 -10.16 13.73
N TRP A 130 5.75 -11.29 13.12
CA TRP A 130 4.92 -11.98 12.13
C TRP A 130 4.20 -13.21 12.69
N PHE A 131 4.86 -14.04 13.49
CA PHE A 131 4.34 -15.37 13.83
C PHE A 131 3.87 -15.51 15.27
N ARG A 132 4.39 -14.68 16.19
CA ARG A 132 4.00 -14.78 17.59
C ARG A 132 2.55 -14.37 17.78
N ARG A 133 1.75 -15.29 18.29
CA ARG A 133 0.34 -15.08 18.62
C ARG A 133 0.16 -14.05 19.72
N PHE A 134 -0.89 -13.26 19.61
CA PHE A 134 -1.31 -12.29 20.60
C PHE A 134 -2.83 -12.16 20.64
N SER A 135 -3.37 -11.78 21.79
CA SER A 135 -4.80 -11.54 21.94
C SER A 135 -5.11 -10.05 21.82
N GLN A 136 -6.17 -9.69 21.11
CA GLN A 136 -6.64 -8.30 21.01
C GLN A 136 -8.16 -8.26 20.83
N SER A 137 -8.83 -7.30 21.47
CA SER A 137 -10.27 -7.04 21.29
C SER A 137 -11.21 -8.24 21.54
N GLY A 138 -10.75 -9.28 22.23
CA GLY A 138 -11.52 -10.50 22.50
C GLY A 138 -11.10 -11.70 21.65
N ASP A 139 -10.28 -11.49 20.63
CA ASP A 139 -9.77 -12.55 19.76
C ASP A 139 -8.46 -13.11 20.35
N PRO A 140 -8.35 -14.44 20.58
CA PRO A 140 -7.32 -15.00 21.46
C PRO A 140 -5.97 -15.28 20.77
N ASP A 141 -5.95 -15.59 19.48
CA ASP A 141 -4.82 -16.25 18.80
C ASP A 141 -4.30 -15.55 17.54
N LEU A 142 -4.50 -14.23 17.41
CA LEU A 142 -4.11 -13.46 16.22
C LEU A 142 -2.61 -13.49 15.94
N SER A 143 -2.23 -13.55 14.66
CA SER A 143 -0.85 -13.31 14.22
C SER A 143 -0.75 -12.39 12.99
N GLY A 144 0.40 -11.76 12.80
CA GLY A 144 0.62 -10.89 11.63
C GLY A 144 0.70 -11.67 10.33
N PHE A 145 1.26 -12.89 10.38
CA PHE A 145 1.40 -13.77 9.24
C PHE A 145 0.03 -14.26 8.78
N GLU A 146 -0.78 -14.79 9.69
CA GLU A 146 -2.14 -15.23 9.40
C GLU A 146 -2.94 -14.11 8.72
N HIS A 147 -3.03 -12.95 9.37
CA HIS A 147 -3.82 -11.86 8.83
C HIS A 147 -3.34 -11.39 7.45
N VAL A 148 -2.03 -11.17 7.27
CA VAL A 148 -1.50 -10.58 6.02
C VAL A 148 -1.43 -11.62 4.90
N PHE A 149 -1.00 -12.84 5.19
CA PHE A 149 -0.70 -13.85 4.17
C PHE A 149 -1.85 -14.85 3.95
N VAL A 150 -2.63 -15.18 4.98
CA VAL A 150 -3.66 -16.23 4.94
C VAL A 150 -5.06 -15.63 4.79
N GLY A 151 -5.38 -14.66 5.64
CA GLY A 151 -6.71 -14.07 5.80
C GLY A 151 -7.56 -14.78 6.84
N GLU A 152 -8.31 -14.00 7.60
CA GLU A 152 -9.11 -14.46 8.75
C GLU A 152 -10.60 -14.17 8.51
N GLN A 153 -11.49 -15.06 8.92
CA GLN A 153 -12.94 -14.85 8.84
C GLN A 153 -13.42 -13.96 9.99
N GLU A 154 -14.08 -12.85 9.63
CA GLU A 154 -14.89 -12.04 10.55
C GLU A 154 -16.35 -12.03 10.03
N GLY A 155 -17.18 -12.87 10.65
CA GLY A 155 -18.58 -13.04 10.23
C GLY A 155 -18.69 -13.58 8.80
N ALA A 156 -19.22 -12.76 7.87
CA ALA A 156 -19.38 -13.13 6.46
C ALA A 156 -18.26 -12.59 5.55
N LYS A 157 -17.19 -12.04 6.15
CA LYS A 157 -16.10 -11.37 5.45
C LYS A 157 -14.77 -12.01 5.76
N VAL A 158 -13.78 -11.70 4.93
CA VAL A 158 -12.37 -11.97 5.20
C VAL A 158 -11.69 -10.66 5.54
N GLN A 159 -10.98 -10.65 6.66
CA GLN A 159 -10.05 -9.62 7.08
C GLN A 159 -8.63 -10.01 6.64
N GLY A 160 -7.83 -9.00 6.32
CA GLY A 160 -6.48 -9.25 5.84
C GLY A 160 -6.46 -9.86 4.43
N TYR A 161 -5.67 -10.91 4.19
CA TYR A 161 -5.44 -11.53 2.88
C TYR A 161 -4.90 -10.51 1.86
N HIS A 162 -3.59 -10.25 1.95
CA HIS A 162 -2.86 -9.26 1.16
C HIS A 162 -1.62 -9.84 0.46
N PHE A 163 -1.59 -11.16 0.24
CA PHE A 163 -0.48 -11.83 -0.44
C PHE A 163 -0.90 -12.38 -1.81
N TRP A 164 -0.25 -11.88 -2.87
CA TRP A 164 -0.61 -12.20 -4.24
C TRP A 164 -0.45 -13.69 -4.58
N TYR A 165 0.54 -14.36 -3.99
CA TYR A 165 0.79 -15.77 -4.30
C TYR A 165 -0.36 -16.63 -3.79
N LYS A 166 -0.81 -16.41 -2.54
CA LYS A 166 -2.00 -17.10 -2.03
C LYS A 166 -3.24 -16.80 -2.88
N TYR A 167 -3.42 -15.55 -3.29
CA TYR A 167 -4.49 -15.16 -4.22
C TYR A 167 -4.42 -15.96 -5.52
N TYR A 168 -3.25 -16.03 -6.16
CA TYR A 168 -3.04 -16.81 -7.38
C TYR A 168 -3.36 -18.30 -7.20
N LEU A 169 -2.91 -18.88 -6.09
CA LEU A 169 -3.18 -20.27 -5.75
C LEU A 169 -4.69 -20.54 -5.61
N ASP A 170 -5.39 -19.66 -4.89
CA ASP A 170 -6.83 -19.77 -4.66
C ASP A 170 -7.66 -19.47 -5.93
N ASP A 171 -7.14 -18.67 -6.85
CA ASP A 171 -7.79 -18.28 -8.11
C ASP A 171 -7.59 -19.33 -9.24
N GLY A 172 -6.88 -20.44 -9.05
CA GLY A 172 -6.79 -21.41 -10.15
C GLY A 172 -5.97 -22.67 -9.96
N LEU A 173 -5.35 -22.87 -8.80
CA LEU A 173 -4.49 -24.02 -8.54
C LEU A 173 -4.88 -24.80 -7.29
N ALA A 174 -5.93 -24.39 -6.58
CA ALA A 174 -6.24 -24.86 -5.25
C ALA A 174 -6.32 -26.39 -5.15
N SER A 175 -7.03 -27.07 -6.05
CA SER A 175 -7.19 -28.53 -5.93
C SER A 175 -5.91 -29.32 -6.25
N GLN A 176 -4.99 -28.71 -6.99
CA GLN A 176 -3.73 -29.34 -7.43
C GLN A 176 -2.66 -29.29 -6.35
N ILE A 177 -2.62 -28.23 -5.56
CA ILE A 177 -1.49 -27.90 -4.68
C ILE A 177 -1.81 -28.01 -3.19
N ASP A 178 -3.08 -28.03 -2.83
CA ASP A 178 -3.54 -28.01 -1.45
C ASP A 178 -3.39 -29.41 -0.83
N ARG A 179 -2.77 -29.45 0.35
CA ARG A 179 -2.45 -30.69 1.06
C ARG A 179 -3.70 -31.32 1.67
N ASN A 180 -4.70 -30.52 2.01
CA ASN A 180 -5.91 -30.92 2.71
C ASN A 180 -7.12 -30.84 1.76
N ARG A 181 -7.14 -31.70 0.74
CA ARG A 181 -8.23 -31.78 -0.25
C ARG A 181 -9.59 -32.00 0.45
N LEU A 182 -10.48 -30.99 0.46
CA LEU A 182 -11.84 -31.13 0.98
C LEU A 182 -12.84 -31.48 -0.14
N PRO A 183 -13.95 -32.16 0.16
CA PRO A 183 -15.02 -32.40 -0.82
C PRO A 183 -15.57 -31.10 -1.40
N GLY A 184 -15.69 -31.02 -2.72
CA GLY A 184 -16.16 -29.81 -3.41
C GLY A 184 -15.05 -28.78 -3.69
N PHE A 185 -13.78 -29.11 -3.41
CA PHE A 185 -12.62 -28.31 -3.81
C PHE A 185 -12.59 -28.09 -5.32
N ARG A 186 -12.68 -26.83 -5.73
CA ARG A 186 -12.48 -26.37 -7.10
C ARG A 186 -11.13 -25.68 -7.18
N ASP A 187 -10.51 -25.72 -8.36
CA ASP A 187 -9.27 -24.98 -8.62
C ASP A 187 -9.48 -23.47 -8.48
N ASP A 188 -10.64 -22.98 -8.92
CA ASP A 188 -11.05 -21.59 -8.80
C ASP A 188 -11.94 -21.39 -7.56
N ARG A 189 -11.37 -20.78 -6.51
CA ARG A 189 -12.04 -20.38 -5.27
C ARG A 189 -12.32 -18.88 -5.21
N ILE A 190 -11.92 -18.11 -6.22
CA ILE A 190 -11.96 -16.65 -6.20
C ILE A 190 -12.89 -16.17 -7.30
N VAL A 191 -13.95 -15.48 -6.90
CA VAL A 191 -14.80 -14.75 -7.86
C VAL A 191 -14.52 -13.28 -7.72
N TYR A 192 -13.87 -12.70 -8.74
CA TYR A 192 -13.66 -11.27 -8.82
C TYR A 192 -15.00 -10.52 -8.75
N LEU A 193 -15.05 -9.47 -7.93
CA LEU A 193 -16.24 -8.62 -7.81
C LEU A 193 -16.00 -7.25 -8.43
N ARG A 194 -14.97 -6.54 -7.96
CA ARG A 194 -14.68 -5.18 -8.42
C ARG A 194 -13.23 -4.78 -8.12
N GLY A 195 -12.64 -4.01 -9.02
CA GLY A 195 -11.37 -3.32 -8.85
C GLY A 195 -11.58 -1.84 -8.65
N LYS A 196 -10.65 -1.20 -7.94
CA LYS A 196 -10.53 0.26 -7.91
C LYS A 196 -9.27 0.64 -8.69
N TYR A 197 -9.34 0.49 -10.02
CA TYR A 197 -8.33 1.04 -10.92
C TYR A 197 -8.67 2.52 -11.13
N GLY A 198 -7.88 3.38 -10.50
CA GLY A 198 -8.00 4.83 -10.56
C GLY A 198 -6.61 5.44 -10.45
N ASP A 199 -6.49 6.72 -10.78
CA ASP A 199 -5.23 7.46 -10.68
C ASP A 199 -4.06 6.84 -11.48
N GLY A 200 -4.36 6.08 -12.55
CA GLY A 200 -3.38 5.44 -13.44
C GLY A 200 -2.84 4.08 -12.97
N GLN A 201 -3.48 3.41 -11.99
CA GLN A 201 -3.01 2.11 -11.46
C GLN A 201 -2.85 1.04 -12.54
N GLU A 202 -3.65 1.08 -13.61
CA GLU A 202 -3.61 0.16 -14.75
C GLU A 202 -2.24 0.12 -15.46
N ALA A 203 -1.40 1.14 -15.27
CA ALA A 203 -0.04 1.17 -15.80
C ALA A 203 1.01 0.49 -14.88
N PHE A 204 0.64 0.13 -13.66
CA PHE A 204 1.55 -0.32 -12.59
C PHE A 204 1.22 -1.75 -12.14
N PRO A 205 1.75 -2.78 -12.82
CA PRO A 205 1.39 -4.18 -12.55
C PRO A 205 1.86 -4.67 -11.18
N GLU A 206 2.78 -3.98 -10.51
CA GLU A 206 3.29 -4.35 -9.19
C GLU A 206 2.26 -4.24 -8.06
N SER A 207 1.07 -3.70 -8.31
CA SER A 207 0.02 -3.60 -7.29
C SER A 207 -1.38 -3.76 -7.86
N VAL A 208 -2.23 -4.44 -7.10
CA VAL A 208 -3.63 -4.68 -7.44
C VAL A 208 -4.51 -4.23 -6.28
N THR A 209 -5.61 -3.53 -6.59
CA THR A 209 -6.61 -3.07 -5.60
C THR A 209 -8.00 -3.61 -5.95
N ILE A 210 -8.42 -4.69 -5.30
CA ILE A 210 -9.62 -5.45 -5.68
C ILE A 210 -10.45 -5.89 -4.47
N SER A 211 -11.73 -6.16 -4.72
CA SER A 211 -12.62 -6.97 -3.89
C SER A 211 -13.03 -8.23 -4.64
N TYR A 212 -13.25 -9.30 -3.88
CA TYR A 212 -13.61 -10.60 -4.44
C TYR A 212 -14.42 -11.42 -3.42
N ARG A 213 -15.14 -12.41 -3.91
CA ARG A 213 -15.67 -13.50 -3.09
C ARG A 213 -14.65 -14.62 -3.05
N TRP A 214 -14.47 -15.22 -1.90
CA TRP A 214 -13.57 -16.34 -1.68
C TRP A 214 -14.36 -17.51 -1.08
N ASP A 215 -14.34 -18.65 -1.77
CA ASP A 215 -14.83 -19.92 -1.24
C ASP A 215 -13.71 -20.55 -0.38
N ALA A 216 -13.56 -20.04 0.84
CA ALA A 216 -12.48 -20.34 1.77
C ALA A 216 -12.53 -21.77 2.31
N ALA A 217 -11.38 -22.42 2.45
CA ALA A 217 -11.28 -23.72 3.10
C ALA A 217 -11.20 -23.57 4.62
N ASP A 218 -12.11 -24.24 5.31
CA ASP A 218 -12.19 -24.39 6.76
C ASP A 218 -11.69 -25.81 7.07
N TYR A 219 -10.37 -25.95 7.22
CA TYR A 219 -9.70 -27.26 7.32
C TYR A 219 -10.12 -28.01 8.57
N ASP A 220 -10.23 -27.31 9.71
CA ASP A 220 -10.66 -27.88 10.99
C ASP A 220 -12.05 -28.53 10.91
N ARG A 221 -12.96 -27.88 10.18
CA ARG A 221 -14.35 -28.37 10.05
C ARG A 221 -14.59 -29.14 8.77
N GLY A 222 -13.58 -29.28 7.92
CA GLY A 222 -13.65 -29.97 6.62
C GLY A 222 -14.69 -29.37 5.67
N LYS A 223 -14.84 -28.04 5.64
CA LYS A 223 -15.89 -27.33 4.87
C LYS A 223 -15.34 -26.21 4.00
N ILE A 224 -16.17 -25.78 3.05
CA ILE A 224 -15.98 -24.54 2.30
C ILE A 224 -16.89 -23.46 2.89
N ARG A 225 -16.35 -22.26 3.10
CA ARG A 225 -17.06 -21.07 3.60
C ARG A 225 -17.06 -19.97 2.53
N PRO A 226 -18.22 -19.56 2.02
CA PRO A 226 -18.29 -18.44 1.10
C PRO A 226 -18.12 -17.12 1.88
N LEU A 227 -17.01 -16.43 1.66
CA LEU A 227 -16.66 -15.19 2.32
C LEU A 227 -16.47 -14.07 1.31
N THR A 228 -16.66 -12.82 1.74
CA THR A 228 -16.38 -11.65 0.90
C THR A 228 -15.17 -10.91 1.41
N LYS A 229 -14.17 -10.68 0.55
CA LYS A 229 -13.06 -9.78 0.81
C LYS A 229 -13.43 -8.37 0.33
N PRO A 230 -13.60 -7.38 1.24
CA PRO A 230 -13.75 -5.98 0.85
C PRO A 230 -12.54 -5.48 0.08
N THR A 231 -12.66 -4.33 -0.59
CA THR A 231 -11.57 -3.77 -1.38
C THR A 231 -10.29 -3.64 -0.57
N GLY A 232 -9.24 -4.34 -1.01
CA GLY A 232 -7.92 -4.33 -0.41
C GLY A 232 -6.83 -4.43 -1.47
N GLY A 233 -5.62 -4.03 -1.11
CA GLY A 233 -4.46 -4.00 -2.00
C GLY A 233 -3.44 -5.09 -1.69
N PHE A 234 -2.71 -5.56 -2.69
CA PHE A 234 -1.50 -6.36 -2.50
C PHE A 234 -0.45 -6.03 -3.55
N PHE A 235 0.82 -6.23 -3.21
CA PHE A 235 1.92 -6.17 -4.17
C PHE A 235 1.98 -7.47 -4.97
N VAL A 236 2.10 -7.37 -6.29
CA VAL A 236 2.21 -8.52 -7.20
C VAL A 236 3.69 -8.78 -7.49
N GLY A 237 4.10 -10.04 -7.41
CA GLY A 237 5.47 -10.44 -7.72
C GLY A 237 6.48 -10.23 -6.57
N CYS A 238 6.06 -9.59 -5.49
CA CYS A 238 6.84 -9.52 -4.26
C CYS A 238 6.85 -10.90 -3.56
N SER A 239 8.00 -11.41 -3.15
CA SER A 239 8.09 -12.69 -2.43
C SER A 239 7.59 -12.57 -0.98
N VAL A 240 7.53 -13.71 -0.27
CA VAL A 240 7.23 -13.72 1.17
C VAL A 240 8.29 -12.94 1.95
N GLU A 241 9.58 -13.12 1.65
CA GLU A 241 10.66 -12.41 2.32
C GLU A 241 10.69 -10.91 1.98
N GLY A 242 10.37 -10.52 0.76
CA GLY A 242 10.23 -9.13 0.36
C GLY A 242 9.11 -8.42 1.14
N LEU A 243 7.93 -9.04 1.20
CA LEU A 243 6.78 -8.47 1.91
C LEU A 243 7.02 -8.42 3.42
N MET A 244 7.60 -9.49 3.99
CA MET A 244 7.96 -9.52 5.40
C MET A 244 9.01 -8.45 5.75
N ALA A 245 10.01 -8.24 4.89
CA ALA A 245 11.04 -7.21 5.08
C ALA A 245 10.44 -5.79 5.09
N MET A 246 9.56 -5.47 4.13
CA MET A 246 8.90 -4.16 4.08
C MET A 246 8.03 -3.93 5.31
N GLY A 247 7.22 -4.92 5.70
CA GLY A 247 6.36 -4.81 6.88
C GLY A 247 7.16 -4.70 8.18
N ALA A 248 8.26 -5.46 8.31
CA ALA A 248 9.12 -5.40 9.50
C ALA A 248 9.75 -4.01 9.69
N VAL A 249 10.29 -3.42 8.63
CA VAL A 249 10.84 -2.06 8.62
C VAL A 249 9.76 -1.04 8.96
N ARG A 250 8.58 -1.16 8.32
CA ARG A 250 7.45 -0.24 8.53
C ARG A 250 6.89 -0.32 9.95
N ALA A 251 6.91 -1.50 10.56
CA ALA A 251 6.42 -1.75 11.90
C ALA A 251 7.41 -1.32 13.00
N HIS A 252 8.72 -1.34 12.71
CA HIS A 252 9.78 -1.06 13.67
C HIS A 252 9.71 0.37 14.23
N LEU A 253 9.42 0.50 15.54
CA LEU A 253 9.17 1.78 16.20
C LEU A 253 10.36 2.74 16.15
N GLY A 254 11.57 2.21 16.30
CA GLY A 254 12.80 3.01 16.29
C GLY A 254 13.21 3.46 14.90
N ALA A 255 12.92 2.65 13.88
CA ALA A 255 13.38 2.92 12.51
C ALA A 255 12.55 4.01 11.82
N ARG A 256 11.31 4.22 12.32
CA ARG A 256 10.37 5.26 11.86
C ARG A 256 10.30 5.35 10.33
N ALA A 257 10.26 4.19 9.67
CA ALA A 257 10.26 4.14 8.22
C ALA A 257 9.04 4.92 7.66
N PRO A 258 9.21 5.60 6.51
CA PRO A 258 8.15 6.41 5.91
C PRO A 258 6.85 5.62 5.73
N LYS A 259 5.72 6.30 5.87
CA LYS A 259 4.42 5.70 5.54
C LYS A 259 4.25 5.54 4.04
N GLU A 260 4.79 6.48 3.28
CA GLU A 260 4.73 6.47 1.83
C GLU A 260 5.96 5.77 1.23
N ALA A 261 5.72 4.93 0.22
CA ALA A 261 6.73 4.30 -0.60
C ALA A 261 6.60 4.76 -2.04
N VAL A 262 7.73 4.83 -2.76
CA VAL A 262 7.73 4.83 -4.22
C VAL A 262 8.30 3.50 -4.67
N ILE A 263 7.57 2.71 -5.47
CA ILE A 263 8.07 1.45 -6.02
C ILE A 263 7.79 1.48 -7.51
N ASN A 264 8.82 1.28 -8.33
CA ASN A 264 8.77 1.27 -9.80
C ASN A 264 8.06 2.49 -10.42
N GLY A 265 8.21 3.65 -9.79
CA GLY A 265 7.57 4.88 -10.26
C GLY A 265 6.09 5.01 -9.86
N ALA A 266 5.55 4.14 -9.01
CA ALA A 266 4.25 4.30 -8.36
C ALA A 266 4.39 4.68 -6.88
N ARG A 267 3.46 5.50 -6.38
CA ARG A 267 3.38 5.90 -4.97
C ARG A 267 2.39 5.02 -4.21
N TYR A 268 2.74 4.68 -2.98
CA TYR A 268 1.95 3.81 -2.10
C TYR A 268 1.89 4.36 -0.68
N ASP A 269 0.72 4.40 -0.06
CA ASP A 269 0.61 4.48 1.40
C ASP A 269 0.69 3.05 1.97
N LEU A 270 1.77 2.75 2.67
CA LEU A 270 2.00 1.49 3.33
C LEU A 270 1.30 1.50 4.69
N LYS A 271 0.09 0.92 4.67
CA LYS A 271 -0.71 0.71 5.87
C LYS A 271 -0.02 -0.32 6.75
N VAL A 272 0.14 0.03 8.02
CA VAL A 272 0.57 -0.91 9.06
C VAL A 272 -0.29 -0.66 10.29
N PHE A 273 -0.79 -1.73 10.88
CA PHE A 273 -1.39 -1.69 12.21
C PHE A 273 -0.65 -2.71 13.07
N ARG A 274 -0.49 -2.36 14.35
CA ARG A 274 0.21 -3.19 15.32
C ARG A 274 -0.76 -3.65 16.39
N SER A 275 -0.35 -4.68 17.12
CA SER A 275 -0.96 -5.04 18.39
C SER A 275 -0.95 -3.86 19.37
N THR A 276 -1.82 -3.89 20.38
CA THR A 276 -1.92 -2.81 21.40
C THR A 276 -0.59 -2.56 22.14
N ASN A 277 0.22 -3.60 22.34
CA ASN A 277 1.56 -3.50 22.94
C ASN A 277 2.66 -3.03 21.95
N ASN A 278 2.31 -2.75 20.69
CA ASN A 278 3.20 -2.37 19.59
C ASN A 278 4.32 -3.37 19.24
N GLN A 279 4.22 -4.63 19.68
CA GLN A 279 5.24 -5.66 19.40
C GLN A 279 4.98 -6.42 18.11
N HIS A 280 3.70 -6.67 17.79
CA HIS A 280 3.29 -7.54 16.70
C HIS A 280 2.70 -6.72 15.55
N ILE A 281 2.88 -7.20 14.32
CA ILE A 281 2.12 -6.70 13.18
C ILE A 281 0.73 -7.32 13.27
N ARG A 282 -0.31 -6.49 13.13
CA ARG A 282 -1.69 -6.93 12.95
C ARG A 282 -2.05 -6.98 11.47
N THR A 283 -1.65 -5.97 10.71
CA THR A 283 -1.86 -5.95 9.26
C THR A 283 -0.81 -5.07 8.57
N PHE A 284 -0.52 -5.40 7.32
CA PHE A 284 0.39 -4.65 6.45
C PHE A 284 -0.05 -4.82 4.99
N TYR A 285 -0.27 -3.72 4.28
CA TYR A 285 -0.65 -3.77 2.86
C TYR A 285 -0.43 -2.43 2.15
N PRO A 286 -0.26 -2.44 0.82
CA PRO A 286 -0.16 -1.20 0.04
C PRO A 286 -1.52 -0.61 -0.30
N MET A 287 -1.58 0.72 -0.33
CA MET A 287 -2.66 1.49 -0.96
C MET A 287 -2.04 2.37 -2.04
N PHE A 288 -2.37 2.10 -3.31
CA PHE A 288 -1.89 2.90 -4.44
C PHE A 288 -2.37 4.34 -4.35
N LEU A 289 -1.47 5.30 -4.62
CA LEU A 289 -1.71 6.75 -4.55
C LEU A 289 -1.56 7.47 -5.90
N GLY A 290 -1.21 6.75 -6.96
CA GLY A 290 -0.89 7.33 -8.27
C GLY A 290 0.58 7.17 -8.66
N PRO A 291 0.95 7.56 -9.90
CA PRO A 291 2.33 7.62 -10.34
C PRO A 291 3.16 8.59 -9.47
N ALA A 292 4.40 8.24 -9.21
CA ALA A 292 5.45 9.22 -8.92
C ALA A 292 5.70 10.00 -10.23
N GLY A 293 5.73 11.34 -10.18
CA GLY A 293 5.99 12.15 -11.38
C GLY A 293 7.24 11.68 -12.14
N GLU A 294 7.21 11.78 -13.47
CA GLU A 294 8.13 11.16 -14.44
C GLU A 294 9.56 10.89 -13.93
N VAL A 295 9.99 9.63 -14.00
CA VAL A 295 11.41 9.25 -13.93
C VAL A 295 12.04 9.54 -15.30
N PRO A 296 13.01 10.46 -15.44
CA PRO A 296 13.86 10.44 -16.62
C PRO A 296 14.84 9.27 -16.47
N GLU A 297 14.95 8.43 -17.50
CA GLU A 297 16.03 7.47 -17.63
C GLU A 297 17.40 8.18 -17.50
N GLY A 298 18.24 7.67 -16.60
CA GLY A 298 19.68 7.93 -16.59
C GLY A 298 20.16 9.07 -15.68
N GLY A 299 20.69 8.71 -14.51
CA GLY A 299 21.52 9.60 -13.69
C GLY A 299 21.74 9.05 -12.29
N GLU A 300 23.01 8.77 -11.94
CA GLU A 300 23.48 8.33 -10.62
C GLU A 300 23.04 9.21 -9.44
N PRO A 301 23.05 8.68 -8.20
CA PRO A 301 22.38 9.29 -7.07
C PRO A 301 23.17 10.47 -6.50
N THR A 302 22.51 11.63 -6.40
CA THR A 302 22.99 12.70 -5.50
C THR A 302 21.87 13.22 -4.63
N GLY A 303 22.03 13.06 -3.32
CA GLY A 303 21.60 14.02 -2.31
C GLY A 303 20.11 14.03 -1.97
N GLY A 304 19.79 13.68 -0.73
CA GLY A 304 18.42 13.80 -0.22
C GLY A 304 17.96 15.25 -0.08
N SER A 305 16.65 15.44 -0.10
CA SER A 305 15.99 16.51 0.63
C SER A 305 14.54 16.13 0.92
N SER A 306 14.09 16.45 2.13
CA SER A 306 12.69 16.74 2.49
C SER A 306 12.04 17.63 1.42
N PRO A 307 10.68 17.71 1.31
CA PRO A 307 10.03 18.55 0.30
C PRO A 307 10.64 19.95 0.32
N THR A 308 11.33 20.28 -0.77
CA THR A 308 12.10 21.51 -0.90
C THR A 308 11.08 22.63 -0.96
N PHE A 309 11.03 23.48 0.06
CA PHE A 309 10.27 24.71 -0.03
C PHE A 309 10.98 25.59 -1.07
N VAL A 310 10.35 25.78 -2.23
CA VAL A 310 10.89 26.64 -3.28
C VAL A 310 10.12 27.95 -3.19
N GLU A 311 10.84 29.06 -3.03
CA GLU A 311 10.20 30.37 -3.01
C GLU A 311 9.54 30.63 -4.37
N GLY A 312 8.21 30.54 -4.41
CA GLY A 312 7.41 30.71 -5.61
C GLY A 312 6.77 32.10 -5.68
N THR A 313 6.58 32.58 -6.91
CA THR A 313 5.90 33.84 -7.20
C THR A 313 4.38 33.73 -7.07
N VAL A 314 3.81 32.53 -7.15
CA VAL A 314 2.37 32.34 -6.98
C VAL A 314 2.07 31.97 -5.54
N ARG A 315 1.12 32.67 -4.92
CA ARG A 315 0.79 32.55 -3.50
C ARG A 315 -0.70 32.43 -3.27
N ILE A 316 -1.06 31.76 -2.18
CA ILE A 316 -2.42 31.76 -1.63
C ILE A 316 -2.61 33.06 -0.85
N ILE A 317 -3.59 33.88 -1.24
CA ILE A 317 -3.89 35.15 -0.55
C ILE A 317 -5.23 35.14 0.17
N ALA A 318 -6.13 34.24 -0.21
CA ALA A 318 -7.43 34.14 0.42
C ALA A 318 -8.05 32.75 0.27
N ALA A 319 -8.99 32.41 1.17
CA ALA A 319 -9.82 31.21 1.04
C ALA A 319 -11.21 31.41 1.66
N LEU A 320 -12.25 30.94 0.99
CA LEU A 320 -13.59 30.79 1.58
C LEU A 320 -13.71 29.36 2.12
N VAL A 321 -13.48 29.21 3.43
CA VAL A 321 -13.42 27.91 4.13
C VAL A 321 -14.76 27.48 4.73
N ASN A 322 -15.71 28.42 4.86
CA ASN A 322 -17.02 28.17 5.47
C ASN A 322 -18.06 28.96 4.67
N PRO A 323 -18.52 28.46 3.51
CA PRO A 323 -19.51 29.15 2.68
C PRO A 323 -20.89 29.24 3.35
N VAL A 324 -21.77 30.09 2.82
CA VAL A 324 -23.17 30.19 3.30
C VAL A 324 -23.98 28.99 2.76
N GLY A 325 -24.67 28.28 3.64
CA GLY A 325 -25.47 27.10 3.31
C GLY A 325 -24.80 25.77 3.69
N GLU A 326 -25.44 24.64 3.41
CA GLU A 326 -24.93 23.30 3.71
C GLU A 326 -24.09 22.69 2.57
N ASP A 327 -23.85 23.44 1.49
CA ASP A 327 -23.17 22.94 0.29
C ASP A 327 -21.64 23.05 0.37
N GLU A 328 -20.97 21.91 0.48
CA GLU A 328 -19.51 21.74 0.45
C GLU A 328 -18.85 22.11 -0.91
N ASP A 329 -19.63 22.47 -1.94
CA ASP A 329 -19.14 22.82 -3.29
C ASP A 329 -18.92 24.32 -3.54
N GLN A 330 -19.01 25.12 -2.48
CA GLN A 330 -18.84 26.58 -2.52
C GLN A 330 -17.50 27.03 -1.95
N GLU A 331 -16.65 26.12 -1.46
CA GLU A 331 -15.32 26.44 -0.95
C GLU A 331 -14.41 26.94 -2.08
N THR A 332 -13.59 27.95 -1.78
CA THR A 332 -12.69 28.54 -2.78
C THR A 332 -11.34 28.90 -2.20
N VAL A 333 -10.31 28.90 -3.05
CA VAL A 333 -8.96 29.39 -2.76
C VAL A 333 -8.57 30.42 -3.81
N THR A 334 -8.13 31.59 -3.38
CA THR A 334 -7.67 32.67 -4.27
C THR A 334 -6.16 32.67 -4.33
N LEU A 335 -5.63 32.57 -5.56
CA LEU A 335 -4.21 32.62 -5.84
C LEU A 335 -3.85 33.97 -6.47
N ILE A 336 -2.65 34.47 -6.19
CA ILE A 336 -2.05 35.65 -6.85
C ILE A 336 -0.71 35.25 -7.45
N ASN A 337 -0.34 35.81 -8.61
CA ASN A 337 1.04 35.80 -9.09
C ASN A 337 1.72 37.12 -8.72
N THR A 338 2.61 37.11 -7.74
CA THR A 338 3.41 38.28 -7.31
C THR A 338 4.67 38.50 -8.15
N GLY A 339 4.94 37.62 -9.12
CA GLY A 339 6.08 37.71 -10.02
C GLY A 339 5.92 38.79 -11.09
N SER A 340 7.01 39.05 -11.82
CA SER A 340 7.04 40.01 -12.93
C SER A 340 6.67 39.43 -14.29
N THR A 341 6.40 38.12 -14.37
CA THR A 341 6.06 37.41 -15.62
C THR A 341 4.83 36.50 -15.44
N PRO A 342 4.04 36.24 -16.50
CA PRO A 342 2.94 35.28 -16.44
C PRO A 342 3.41 33.86 -16.10
N THR A 343 2.67 33.16 -15.24
CA THR A 343 3.02 31.79 -14.78
C THR A 343 1.90 30.80 -15.15
N SER A 344 2.25 29.71 -15.84
CA SER A 344 1.28 28.63 -16.08
C SER A 344 1.04 27.87 -14.77
N LEU A 345 -0.24 27.65 -14.43
CA LEU A 345 -0.64 26.82 -13.29
C LEU A 345 -0.94 25.37 -13.70
N GLU A 346 -0.59 24.97 -14.92
CA GLU A 346 -0.77 23.59 -15.38
C GLU A 346 0.04 22.61 -14.51
N GLY A 347 -0.65 21.60 -13.97
CA GLY A 347 -0.05 20.60 -13.07
C GLY A 347 0.15 21.08 -11.62
N TRP A 348 -0.17 22.34 -11.30
CA TRP A 348 -0.16 22.83 -9.93
C TRP A 348 -1.29 22.19 -9.12
N ALA A 349 -1.14 22.15 -7.80
CA ALA A 349 -2.14 21.53 -6.93
C ALA A 349 -2.28 22.24 -5.59
N LEU A 350 -3.43 22.05 -4.97
CA LEU A 350 -3.68 22.38 -3.57
C LEU A 350 -3.68 21.09 -2.73
N LEU A 351 -3.11 21.15 -1.53
CA LEU A 351 -3.25 20.14 -0.49
C LEU A 351 -3.98 20.73 0.72
N ASP A 352 -4.83 19.92 1.36
CA ASP A 352 -5.32 20.21 2.71
C ASP A 352 -4.42 19.61 3.80
N ALA A 353 -4.79 19.83 5.06
CA ALA A 353 -4.08 19.29 6.23
C ALA A 353 -4.08 17.75 6.33
N ALA A 354 -5.01 17.06 5.64
CA ALA A 354 -5.06 15.61 5.53
C ALA A 354 -4.29 15.08 4.31
N ASN A 355 -3.64 15.98 3.56
CA ASN A 355 -2.95 15.74 2.29
C ASN A 355 -3.85 15.21 1.17
N HIS A 356 -5.17 15.43 1.24
CA HIS A 356 -5.98 15.30 0.04
C HIS A 356 -5.48 16.30 -0.99
N ARG A 357 -5.48 15.91 -2.27
CA ARG A 357 -4.90 16.70 -3.36
C ARG A 357 -5.95 17.07 -4.38
N TYR A 358 -5.99 18.36 -4.73
CA TYR A 358 -6.76 18.86 -5.86
C TYR A 358 -5.82 19.51 -6.87
N VAL A 359 -5.68 18.88 -8.03
CA VAL A 359 -4.94 19.46 -9.16
C VAL A 359 -5.76 20.59 -9.74
N LEU A 360 -5.13 21.74 -9.93
CA LEU A 360 -5.80 22.90 -10.50
C LEU A 360 -6.22 22.59 -11.94
N PRO A 361 -7.46 22.90 -12.33
CA PRO A 361 -7.87 22.75 -13.72
C PRO A 361 -6.99 23.63 -14.60
N GLY A 362 -6.52 23.09 -15.73
CA GLY A 362 -5.69 23.83 -16.67
C GLY A 362 -6.41 25.12 -17.12
N MET A 363 -5.76 26.27 -16.93
CA MET A 363 -6.32 27.55 -17.38
C MET A 363 -5.99 27.77 -18.86
N ALA A 364 -6.93 28.39 -19.59
CA ALA A 364 -6.75 28.70 -21.01
C ALA A 364 -5.58 29.68 -21.28
N ALA A 365 -5.18 30.46 -20.27
CA ALA A 365 -4.02 31.35 -20.32
C ALA A 365 -3.23 31.29 -18.99
N PRO A 366 -1.91 31.54 -19.02
CA PRO A 366 -1.10 31.68 -17.81
C PRO A 366 -1.62 32.80 -16.90
N LEU A 367 -1.44 32.64 -15.59
CA LEU A 367 -1.77 33.68 -14.61
C LEU A 367 -0.81 34.86 -14.77
N GLY A 368 -1.29 35.98 -15.28
CA GLY A 368 -0.49 37.19 -15.50
C GLY A 368 0.14 37.75 -14.21
N ALA A 369 1.26 38.45 -14.36
CA ALA A 369 1.93 39.16 -13.26
C ALA A 369 0.97 40.14 -12.57
N GLY A 370 0.89 40.08 -11.24
CA GLY A 370 -0.02 40.89 -10.41
C GLY A 370 -1.50 40.48 -10.46
N LEU A 371 -1.87 39.46 -11.25
CA LEU A 371 -3.25 39.02 -11.36
C LEU A 371 -3.59 37.91 -10.36
N THR A 372 -4.88 37.79 -10.08
CA THR A 372 -5.44 36.75 -9.22
C THR A 372 -6.31 35.77 -10.02
N THR A 373 -6.44 34.56 -9.51
CA THR A 373 -7.42 33.58 -9.99
C THR A 373 -8.13 32.93 -8.81
N LEU A 374 -9.41 32.62 -9.01
CA LEU A 374 -10.25 31.96 -8.02
C LEU A 374 -10.36 30.48 -8.37
N VAL A 375 -9.90 29.62 -7.48
CA VAL A 375 -10.01 28.17 -7.60
C VAL A 375 -11.22 27.73 -6.78
N ARG A 376 -12.23 27.21 -7.46
CA ARG A 376 -13.39 26.60 -6.80
C ARG A 376 -13.13 25.11 -6.56
N LEU A 377 -13.40 24.65 -5.34
CA LEU A 377 -13.13 23.28 -4.90
C LEU A 377 -14.37 22.40 -5.18
N PRO A 378 -14.25 21.35 -6.01
CA PRO A 378 -15.32 20.39 -6.20
C PRO A 378 -15.57 19.54 -4.95
N ARG A 379 -16.78 18.98 -4.83
CA ARG A 379 -17.08 17.96 -3.81
C ARG A 379 -16.09 16.80 -3.93
N ASN A 380 -15.65 16.26 -2.79
CA ASN A 380 -14.67 15.18 -2.70
C ASN A 380 -13.28 15.51 -3.28
N SER A 381 -12.86 16.78 -3.30
CA SER A 381 -11.50 17.20 -3.69
C SER A 381 -10.57 17.32 -2.48
N ILE A 382 -10.18 18.52 -2.09
CA ILE A 382 -9.61 18.82 -0.76
C ILE A 382 -10.72 19.32 0.16
N GLN A 383 -10.53 19.20 1.47
CA GLN A 383 -11.52 19.58 2.47
C GLN A 383 -11.00 20.71 3.37
N LEU A 384 -11.60 21.91 3.26
CA LEU A 384 -11.23 23.04 4.12
C LEU A 384 -12.01 22.99 5.44
N SER A 385 -11.46 22.32 6.46
CA SER A 385 -12.16 22.16 7.74
C SER A 385 -12.54 23.49 8.40
N ASN A 386 -13.80 23.64 8.79
CA ASN A 386 -14.27 24.73 9.65
C ASN A 386 -13.73 24.69 11.10
N LYS A 387 -12.95 23.67 11.46
CA LYS A 387 -12.28 23.53 12.77
C LYS A 387 -10.84 24.06 12.75
N GLY A 388 -10.43 24.73 11.67
CA GLY A 388 -9.06 25.13 11.41
C GLY A 388 -8.33 24.11 10.54
N GLY A 389 -7.32 24.56 9.81
CA GLY A 389 -6.63 23.74 8.83
C GLY A 389 -5.46 24.44 8.17
N GLU A 390 -4.94 23.79 7.14
CA GLU A 390 -3.84 24.29 6.32
C GLU A 390 -4.13 24.07 4.85
N ILE A 391 -3.62 24.98 4.02
CA ILE A 391 -3.71 24.91 2.57
C ILE A 391 -2.30 25.07 2.02
N HIS A 392 -1.82 24.08 1.29
CA HIS A 392 -0.51 24.12 0.66
C HIS A 392 -0.70 24.24 -0.85
N LEU A 393 0.04 25.16 -1.47
CA LEU A 393 0.12 25.31 -2.92
C LEU A 393 1.39 24.63 -3.40
N LEU A 394 1.24 23.70 -4.33
CA LEU A 394 2.32 22.96 -4.96
C LEU A 394 2.47 23.42 -6.41
N ASN A 395 3.72 23.63 -6.83
CA ASN A 395 4.02 23.83 -8.24
C ASN A 395 3.92 22.50 -9.02
N ARG A 396 4.12 22.58 -10.35
CA ARG A 396 4.12 21.41 -11.24
C ARG A 396 5.09 20.31 -10.79
N ASP A 397 6.22 20.68 -10.20
CA ASP A 397 7.27 19.75 -9.73
C ASP A 397 6.94 19.13 -8.36
N GLY A 398 5.75 19.44 -7.80
CA GLY A 398 5.32 18.94 -6.49
C GLY A 398 5.99 19.62 -5.30
N SER A 399 6.79 20.66 -5.53
CA SER A 399 7.40 21.46 -4.46
C SER A 399 6.35 22.39 -3.85
N VAL A 400 6.31 22.48 -2.53
CA VAL A 400 5.44 23.43 -1.83
C VAL A 400 6.01 24.83 -2.03
N VAL A 401 5.24 25.68 -2.71
CA VAL A 401 5.62 27.07 -3.02
C VAL A 401 4.95 28.10 -2.11
N HIS A 402 3.82 27.74 -1.51
CA HIS A 402 3.16 28.56 -0.51
C HIS A 402 2.36 27.70 0.46
N ARG A 403 2.30 28.10 1.73
CA ARG A 403 1.48 27.46 2.75
C ARG A 403 0.82 28.53 3.59
N VAL A 404 -0.46 28.32 3.87
CA VAL A 404 -1.23 29.14 4.79
C VAL A 404 -1.93 28.24 5.79
N SER A 405 -2.10 28.74 7.01
CA SER A 405 -2.81 28.06 8.09
C SER A 405 -3.89 28.98 8.63
N TYR A 406 -5.03 28.42 9.01
CA TYR A 406 -6.12 29.17 9.63
C TYR A 406 -6.68 28.40 10.82
N THR A 407 -7.18 29.13 11.80
CA THR A 407 -7.72 28.60 13.05
C THR A 407 -9.24 28.43 12.97
N LYS A 408 -9.81 27.65 13.89
CA LYS A 408 -11.27 27.53 14.07
C LYS A 408 -11.96 28.90 14.20
N GLY A 409 -11.39 29.82 14.98
CA GLY A 409 -11.98 31.15 15.19
C GLY A 409 -11.98 32.01 13.93
N GLN A 410 -11.00 31.82 13.03
CA GLN A 410 -11.01 32.48 11.72
C GLN A 410 -12.09 31.88 10.81
N ALA A 411 -12.34 30.56 10.87
CA ALA A 411 -13.30 29.86 10.03
C ALA A 411 -14.77 29.88 10.55
N GLU A 412 -15.04 30.54 11.67
CA GLU A 412 -16.34 30.46 12.36
C GLU A 412 -17.48 31.16 11.61
N GLU A 413 -17.19 32.29 10.96
CA GLU A 413 -18.18 33.11 10.27
C GLU A 413 -18.48 32.58 8.85
N GLN A 414 -19.72 32.16 8.62
CA GLN A 414 -20.17 31.70 7.29
C GLN A 414 -20.15 32.82 6.25
N GLY A 415 -19.74 32.49 5.03
CA GLY A 415 -19.68 33.42 3.90
C GLY A 415 -18.50 34.39 3.93
N ARG A 416 -17.66 34.35 4.97
CA ARG A 416 -16.50 35.24 5.09
C ARG A 416 -15.26 34.60 4.46
N THR A 417 -14.69 35.30 3.49
CA THR A 417 -13.39 34.96 2.92
C THR A 417 -12.27 35.34 3.88
N LEU A 418 -11.39 34.38 4.19
CA LEU A 418 -10.16 34.59 4.96
C LEU A 418 -9.08 35.17 4.05
N THR A 419 -8.27 36.09 4.58
CA THR A 419 -7.10 36.66 3.89
C THR A 419 -5.82 36.27 4.63
N PHE A 420 -4.73 36.03 3.89
CA PHE A 420 -3.46 35.54 4.43
C PHE A 420 -2.29 36.50 4.19
#